data_AF-A0A1V5SCN4-F1
#
_entry.id   AF-A0A1V5SCN4-F1
#
_cell.length_a   1.000
_cell.length_b   1.000
_cell.length_c   1.000
_cell.angle_alpha   90.00
_cell.angle_beta   90.00
_cell.angle_gamma   90.00
#
_symmetry.space_group_name_H-M   'P 1'
#
loop_
_entity.id
_entity.type
_entity.pdbx_description
1 polymer ?
#
loop_
_entity_poly.entity_id
_entity_poly.type
_entity_poly.pdbx_seq_one_letter_code
_entity_poly.pdbx_strand_id
1 'polypeptide(L)'
;MIRRRLIEKQVGDYLFDIDEIHELIAKGKNKFAKVKVGIIHVFSGTVSTFIRKQKRRIKDYGYYNKLGVRKYPWNKLNKAGFVKFVIFSVLWLPTFVEASMGYIKKPDRAWFFHPLACWLTLWVYGWGKIGQTLFGAKELNRANWKQS
;
A
#
# COMPACT_ATOMS: atom_id res chain seq x y z
N MET A 1 13.45 -11.48 11.81
CA MET A 1 14.41 -12.31 11.05
C MET A 1 13.74 -13.65 10.77
N ILE A 2 13.66 -14.07 9.52
CA ILE A 2 13.08 -15.36 9.11
C ILE A 2 14.25 -16.25 8.67
N ARG A 3 14.27 -17.53 9.07
CA ARG A 3 15.32 -18.46 8.63
C ARG A 3 15.20 -18.69 7.12
N ARG A 4 16.29 -18.54 6.36
CA ARG A 4 16.32 -18.71 4.90
C ARG A 4 15.68 -20.02 4.42
N ARG A 5 15.89 -21.12 5.15
CA ARG A 5 15.29 -22.44 4.86
C ARG A 5 13.76 -22.48 4.89
N LEU A 6 13.10 -21.47 5.45
CA LEU A 6 11.64 -21.40 5.57
C LEU A 6 11.01 -20.57 4.44
N ILE A 7 11.81 -19.83 3.68
CA ILE A 7 11.38 -18.97 2.57
C ILE A 7 11.50 -19.78 1.27
N GLU A 8 10.44 -19.81 0.47
CA GLU A 8 10.49 -20.44 -0.85
C GLU A 8 11.22 -19.57 -1.87
N LYS A 9 11.71 -20.20 -2.95
CA LYS A 9 12.41 -19.48 -4.02
C LYS A 9 11.39 -18.60 -4.74
N GLN A 10 11.47 -17.29 -4.55
CA GLN A 10 10.56 -16.34 -5.17
C GLN A 10 10.95 -16.05 -6.63
N VAL A 11 9.99 -15.48 -7.38
CA VAL A 11 10.22 -15.01 -8.75
C VAL A 11 11.01 -13.71 -8.71
N GLY A 12 12.30 -13.79 -9.04
CA GLY A 12 13.24 -12.67 -8.98
C GLY A 12 13.65 -12.29 -7.56
N ASP A 13 14.29 -11.13 -7.41
CA ASP A 13 14.83 -10.65 -6.13
C ASP A 13 13.81 -9.86 -5.27
N TYR A 14 12.52 -9.90 -5.62
CA TYR A 14 11.50 -9.05 -5.00
C TYR A 14 10.72 -9.75 -3.89
N LEU A 15 11.04 -9.43 -2.62
CA LEU A 15 10.40 -9.98 -1.42
C LEU A 15 9.08 -9.31 -1.07
N PHE A 16 8.02 -10.11 -0.95
CA PHE A 16 6.72 -9.68 -0.43
C PHE A 16 6.49 -10.15 1.01
N ASP A 17 6.88 -9.33 1.99
CA ASP A 17 6.85 -9.68 3.42
C ASP A 17 5.51 -10.28 3.90
N ILE A 18 4.38 -9.73 3.45
CA ILE A 18 3.04 -10.17 3.87
C ILE A 18 2.71 -11.55 3.28
N ASP A 19 3.05 -11.78 2.01
CA ASP A 19 2.77 -13.04 1.33
C ASP A 19 3.61 -14.17 1.95
N GLU A 20 4.87 -13.90 2.30
CA GLU A 20 5.72 -14.85 3.03
C GLU A 20 5.14 -15.24 4.39
N ILE A 21 4.71 -14.26 5.18
CA ILE A 21 4.10 -14.54 6.48
C ILE A 21 2.81 -15.34 6.30
N HIS A 22 2.00 -15.00 5.29
CA HIS A 22 0.76 -15.71 4.99
C HIS A 22 1.02 -17.17 4.62
N GLU A 23 2.01 -17.43 3.78
CA GLU A 23 2.41 -18.79 3.41
C GLU A 23 2.95 -19.59 4.60
N LEU A 24 3.77 -18.98 5.45
CA LEU A 24 4.28 -19.63 6.65
C LEU A 24 3.13 -20.06 7.57
N ILE A 25 2.15 -19.18 7.78
CA ILE A 25 0.94 -19.49 8.55
C ILE A 25 0.14 -20.62 7.89
N ALA A 26 -0.06 -20.56 6.57
CA ALA A 26 -0.79 -21.59 5.82
C ALA A 26 -0.10 -22.97 5.90
N LYS A 27 1.24 -23.00 6.03
CA LYS A 27 2.05 -24.22 6.23
C LYS A 27 2.16 -24.65 7.71
N GLY A 28 1.36 -24.08 8.61
CA GLY A 28 1.35 -24.40 10.04
C GLY A 28 2.54 -23.83 10.84
N LYS A 29 3.40 -23.00 10.23
CA LYS A 29 4.54 -22.35 10.90
C LYS A 29 4.07 -21.01 11.52
N ASN A 30 3.28 -21.11 12.58
CA ASN A 30 2.60 -19.98 13.22
C ASN A 30 3.33 -19.38 14.44
N LYS A 31 4.57 -19.81 14.71
CA LYS A 31 5.37 -19.31 15.85
C LYS A 31 6.19 -18.08 15.43
N PHE A 32 5.79 -16.91 15.92
CA PHE A 32 6.45 -15.64 15.65
C PHE A 32 6.91 -14.97 16.95
N ALA A 33 8.09 -14.36 16.91
CA ALA A 33 8.58 -13.48 17.97
C ALA A 33 8.63 -12.05 17.44
N LYS A 34 7.99 -11.11 18.15
CA LYS A 34 8.07 -9.67 17.86
C LYS A 34 8.95 -9.01 18.92
N VAL A 35 10.13 -8.56 18.50
CA VAL A 35 11.02 -7.80 19.38
C VAL A 35 10.41 -6.41 19.60
N LYS A 36 10.43 -5.92 20.84
CA LYS A 36 10.00 -4.56 21.17
C LYS A 36 11.07 -3.58 20.71
N VAL A 37 10.88 -3.00 19.53
CA VAL A 37 11.74 -1.94 18.96
C VAL A 37 10.90 -0.76 18.52
N GLY A 38 11.46 0.44 18.62
CA GLY A 38 10.86 1.63 18.02
C GLY A 38 10.97 1.55 16.50
N ILE A 39 9.85 1.70 15.79
CA ILE A 39 9.82 1.77 14.33
C ILE A 39 9.48 3.21 13.95
N ILE A 40 10.44 3.93 13.37
CA ILE A 40 10.20 5.26 12.79
C ILE A 40 9.75 5.05 11.35
N HIS A 41 8.47 5.29 11.08
CA HIS A 41 7.91 5.12 9.73
C HIS A 41 7.96 6.44 8.96
N VAL A 42 9.03 6.65 8.20
CA VAL A 42 9.15 7.79 7.28
C VAL A 42 8.40 7.45 5.99
N PHE A 43 7.10 7.76 5.96
CA PHE A 43 6.25 7.38 4.83
C PHE A 43 6.56 8.20 3.56
N SER A 44 6.63 9.53 3.64
CA SER A 44 6.95 10.42 2.52
C SER A 44 7.32 11.80 3.03
N GLY A 45 8.36 12.42 2.45
CA GLY A 45 8.75 13.80 2.79
C GLY A 45 8.03 14.87 1.96
N THR A 46 7.42 14.49 0.83
CA THR A 46 6.78 15.43 -0.12
C THR A 46 5.59 14.80 -0.84
N VAL A 47 4.70 15.62 -1.39
CA VAL A 47 3.56 15.15 -2.22
C VAL A 47 4.04 14.33 -3.42
N SER A 48 5.16 14.71 -4.05
CA SER A 48 5.74 13.96 -5.16
C SER A 48 6.21 12.56 -4.74
N THR A 49 6.88 12.45 -3.58
CA THR A 49 7.30 11.14 -3.05
C THR A 49 6.10 10.30 -2.63
N PHE A 50 5.04 10.90 -2.10
CA PHE A 50 3.75 10.25 -1.83
C PHE A 50 3.14 9.66 -3.12
N ILE A 51 2.93 10.49 -4.15
CA ILE A 51 2.35 10.06 -5.43
C ILE A 51 3.19 8.94 -6.07
N ARG A 52 4.52 9.07 -6.07
CA ARG A 52 5.42 8.05 -6.64
C ARG A 52 5.31 6.72 -5.88
N LYS A 53 5.24 6.75 -4.54
CA LYS A 53 5.05 5.55 -3.72
C LYS A 53 3.71 4.87 -4.02
N GLN A 54 2.63 5.64 -4.18
CA GLN A 54 1.32 5.11 -4.55
C GLN A 54 1.31 4.52 -5.98
N LYS A 55 1.88 5.23 -6.97
CA LYS A 55 2.01 4.75 -8.36
C LYS A 55 2.80 3.45 -8.43
N ARG A 56 3.86 3.32 -7.63
CA ARG A 56 4.63 2.08 -7.52
C ARG A 56 3.79 0.94 -6.97
N ARG A 57 3.09 1.16 -5.84
CA ARG A 57 2.25 0.13 -5.19
C ARG A 57 1.22 -0.45 -6.15
N ILE A 58 0.48 0.41 -6.86
CA ILE A 58 -0.55 -0.07 -7.79
C ILE A 58 0.07 -0.85 -8.96
N LYS A 59 1.17 -0.35 -9.56
CA LYS A 59 1.88 -1.03 -10.66
C LYS A 59 2.45 -2.38 -10.26
N ASP A 60 3.21 -2.42 -9.16
CA ASP A 60 3.81 -3.65 -8.65
C ASP A 60 2.71 -4.67 -8.32
N TYR A 61 1.65 -4.25 -7.61
CA TYR A 61 0.52 -5.13 -7.34
C TYR A 61 -0.07 -5.71 -8.63
N GLY A 62 -0.38 -4.88 -9.63
CA GLY A 62 -0.93 -5.34 -10.89
C GLY A 62 -0.04 -6.35 -11.62
N TYR A 63 1.27 -6.08 -11.69
CA TYR A 63 2.24 -6.93 -12.38
C TYR A 63 2.41 -8.28 -11.68
N TYR A 64 2.73 -8.27 -10.38
CA TYR A 64 2.98 -9.50 -9.63
C TYR A 64 1.71 -10.30 -9.35
N ASN A 65 0.56 -9.64 -9.25
CA ASN A 65 -0.72 -10.35 -9.17
C ASN A 65 -1.02 -11.09 -10.47
N LYS A 66 -0.71 -10.49 -11.64
CA LYS A 66 -0.84 -11.15 -12.94
C LYS A 66 0.08 -12.36 -13.06
N LEU A 67 1.28 -12.31 -12.47
CA LEU A 67 2.20 -13.45 -12.42
C LEU A 67 1.79 -14.56 -11.44
N GLY A 68 0.72 -14.39 -10.65
CA GLY A 68 0.27 -15.39 -9.68
C GLY A 68 1.17 -15.58 -8.46
N VAL A 69 2.13 -14.67 -8.23
CA VAL A 69 3.06 -14.75 -7.10
C VAL A 69 2.52 -14.09 -5.83
N ARG A 70 1.45 -13.29 -5.94
CA ARG A 70 0.74 -12.72 -4.79
C ARG A 70 -0.16 -13.80 -4.17
N LYS A 71 0.14 -14.22 -2.94
CA LYS A 71 -0.59 -15.29 -2.24
C LYS A 71 -1.55 -14.76 -1.18
N TYR A 72 -1.25 -13.61 -0.58
CA TYR A 72 -2.14 -13.01 0.40
C TYR A 72 -3.47 -12.61 -0.24
N PRO A 73 -4.63 -12.84 0.41
CA PRO A 73 -5.95 -12.65 -0.19
C PRO A 73 -6.35 -11.15 -0.24
N TRP A 74 -5.64 -10.36 -1.04
CA TRP A 74 -5.88 -8.92 -1.24
C TRP A 74 -7.28 -8.59 -1.79
N ASN A 75 -8.02 -9.57 -2.31
CA ASN A 75 -9.37 -9.41 -2.83
C ASN A 75 -10.47 -9.50 -1.75
N LYS A 76 -10.15 -9.94 -0.52
CA LYS A 76 -11.10 -10.02 0.60
C LYS A 76 -11.24 -8.67 1.34
N LEU A 77 -11.40 -7.58 0.58
CA LEU A 77 -11.53 -6.24 1.15
C LEU A 77 -13.00 -5.88 1.42
N ASN A 78 -13.20 -5.04 2.44
CA ASN A 78 -14.50 -4.50 2.79
C ASN A 78 -15.00 -3.56 1.67
N LYS A 79 -15.94 -4.05 0.85
CA LYS A 79 -16.54 -3.30 -0.26
C LYS A 79 -17.27 -2.04 0.21
N ALA A 80 -17.98 -2.11 1.35
CA ALA A 80 -18.69 -0.95 1.91
C ALA A 80 -17.70 0.13 2.36
N GLY A 81 -16.59 -0.27 2.98
CA GLY A 81 -15.51 0.65 3.34
C GLY A 81 -14.88 1.33 2.13
N PHE A 82 -14.69 0.59 1.03
CA PHE A 82 -14.20 1.15 -0.22
C PHE A 82 -15.18 2.16 -0.84
N VAL A 83 -16.46 1.83 -0.91
CA VAL A 83 -17.50 2.76 -1.43
C VAL A 83 -17.56 4.03 -0.58
N LYS A 84 -17.54 3.89 0.75
CA LYS A 84 -17.48 5.02 1.68
C LYS A 84 -16.27 5.90 1.40
N PHE A 85 -15.08 5.31 1.21
CA PHE A 85 -13.86 6.04 0.87
C PHE A 85 -14.01 6.84 -0.43
N VAL A 86 -14.58 6.25 -1.48
CA VAL A 86 -14.81 6.93 -2.76
C VAL A 86 -15.75 8.12 -2.57
N ILE A 87 -16.90 7.92 -1.92
CA ILE A 87 -17.88 9.00 -1.68
C ILE A 87 -17.24 10.13 -0.87
N PHE A 88 -16.52 9.81 0.19
CA PHE A 88 -15.91 10.80 1.08
C PHE A 88 -14.82 11.60 0.35
N SER A 89 -14.02 10.92 -0.48
CA SER A 89 -12.97 11.56 -1.28
C SER A 89 -13.57 12.46 -2.37
N VAL A 90 -14.68 12.08 -3.00
CA VAL A 90 -15.35 12.88 -4.04
C VAL A 90 -16.05 14.10 -3.47
N LEU A 91 -16.75 13.95 -2.34
CA LEU A 91 -17.48 15.05 -1.74
C LEU A 91 -16.58 16.08 -1.07
N TRP A 92 -15.33 15.73 -0.73
CA TRP A 92 -14.34 16.53 0.02
C TRP A 92 -14.79 16.97 1.44
N LEU A 93 -16.02 17.44 1.61
CA LEU A 93 -16.61 17.88 2.86
C LEU A 93 -16.42 16.86 4.01
N PRO A 94 -16.70 15.54 3.84
CA PRO A 94 -16.46 14.58 4.91
C PRO A 94 -14.99 14.50 5.31
N THR A 95 -14.07 14.58 4.35
CA THR A 95 -12.62 14.52 4.64
C THR A 95 -12.11 15.78 5.33
N PHE A 96 -12.71 16.95 5.07
CA PHE A 96 -12.43 18.17 5.82
C PHE A 96 -12.93 18.08 7.25
N VAL A 97 -14.13 17.54 7.48
CA VAL A 97 -14.66 17.34 8.82
C VAL A 97 -13.76 16.39 9.61
N GLU A 98 -13.33 15.27 9.01
CA GLU A 98 -12.38 14.34 9.63
C GLU A 98 -11.04 15.01 9.98
N ALA A 99 -10.49 15.82 9.06
CA ALA A 99 -9.26 16.56 9.28
C ALA A 99 -9.38 17.55 10.45
N SER A 100 -10.46 18.33 10.48
CA SER A 100 -10.73 19.31 11.54
C SER A 100 -10.93 18.64 12.90
N MET A 101 -11.71 17.55 12.96
CA MET A 101 -11.89 16.77 14.19
C MET A 101 -10.57 16.16 14.67
N GLY A 102 -9.75 15.67 13.73
CA GLY A 102 -8.41 15.15 14.03
C GLY A 102 -7.50 16.22 14.61
N TYR A 103 -7.51 17.42 14.01
CA TYR A 103 -6.72 18.56 14.46
C TYR A 103 -7.09 19.01 15.88
N ILE A 104 -8.40 19.06 16.20
CA ILE A 104 -8.88 19.40 17.55
C ILE A 104 -8.36 18.40 18.59
N LYS A 105 -8.36 17.10 18.26
CA LYS A 105 -7.90 16.04 19.18
C LYS A 105 -6.38 16.00 19.31
N LYS A 106 -5.67 16.23 18.22
CA LYS A 106 -4.21 16.22 18.16
C LYS A 106 -3.75 17.27 17.15
N PRO A 107 -3.38 18.48 17.60
CA PRO A 107 -3.00 19.56 16.71
C PRO A 107 -1.72 19.21 15.96
N ASP A 108 -1.87 18.94 14.67
CA ASP A 108 -0.79 18.62 13.74
C ASP A 108 -1.16 19.14 12.35
N ARG A 109 -0.24 19.85 11.68
CA ARG A 109 -0.46 20.37 10.33
C ARG A 109 -0.69 19.26 9.31
N ALA A 110 -0.25 18.03 9.60
CA ALA A 110 -0.50 16.86 8.77
C ALA A 110 -1.99 16.59 8.55
N TRP A 111 -2.89 17.02 9.45
CA TRP A 111 -4.33 16.87 9.26
C TRP A 111 -4.84 17.61 8.03
N PHE A 112 -4.30 18.79 7.70
CA PHE A 112 -4.70 19.52 6.50
C PHE A 112 -4.25 18.86 5.20
N PHE A 113 -3.28 17.94 5.26
CA PHE A 113 -2.90 17.11 4.12
C PHE A 113 -3.87 15.95 3.88
N HIS A 114 -4.71 15.58 4.87
CA HIS A 114 -5.63 14.44 4.77
C HIS A 114 -6.61 14.53 3.59
N PRO A 115 -7.36 15.64 3.37
CA PRO A 115 -8.26 15.75 2.22
C PRO A 115 -7.52 15.57 0.88
N LEU A 116 -6.36 16.22 0.75
CA LEU A 116 -5.51 16.12 -0.43
C LEU A 116 -4.96 14.69 -0.63
N ALA A 117 -4.56 14.01 0.44
CA ALA A 117 -4.02 12.66 0.39
C ALA A 117 -5.08 11.62 -0.03
N CYS A 118 -6.31 11.73 0.48
CA CYS A 118 -7.44 10.91 0.08
C CYS A 118 -7.75 11.09 -1.42
N TRP A 119 -7.84 12.34 -1.87
CA TRP A 119 -8.09 12.68 -3.26
C TRP A 119 -7.01 12.13 -4.19
N LEU A 120 -5.74 12.39 -3.90
CA LEU A 120 -4.61 11.89 -4.69
C LEU A 120 -4.56 10.36 -4.73
N THR A 121 -4.90 9.70 -3.61
CA THR A 121 -4.95 8.24 -3.56
C THR A 121 -6.02 7.69 -4.49
N LEU A 122 -7.22 8.26 -4.47
CA LEU A 122 -8.31 7.88 -5.37
C LEU A 122 -7.87 8.01 -6.84
N TRP A 123 -7.30 9.16 -7.22
CA TRP A 123 -6.84 9.41 -8.59
C TRP A 123 -5.72 8.48 -9.03
N VAL A 124 -4.68 8.29 -8.21
CA VAL A 124 -3.53 7.45 -8.56
C VAL A 124 -3.93 5.98 -8.71
N TYR A 125 -4.77 5.48 -7.80
CA TYR A 125 -5.24 4.10 -7.87
C TYR A 125 -6.27 3.89 -8.99
N GLY A 126 -7.16 4.84 -9.20
CA GLY A 126 -8.14 4.82 -10.30
C GLY A 126 -7.44 4.76 -11.65
N TRP A 127 -6.58 5.74 -11.96
CA TRP A 127 -5.83 5.74 -13.21
C TRP A 127 -4.85 4.58 -13.35
N GLY A 128 -4.20 4.20 -12.24
CA GLY A 128 -3.30 3.05 -12.24
C GLY A 128 -4.03 1.76 -12.62
N LYS A 129 -5.25 1.55 -12.09
CA LYS A 129 -6.07 0.39 -12.41
C LYS A 129 -6.60 0.43 -13.84
N ILE A 130 -7.13 1.58 -14.28
CA ILE A 130 -7.60 1.76 -15.68
C ILE A 130 -6.45 1.49 -16.66
N GLY A 131 -5.28 2.10 -16.44
CA GLY A 131 -4.12 1.91 -17.29
C GLY A 131 -3.63 0.46 -17.34
N GLN A 132 -3.69 -0.28 -16.23
CA GLN A 132 -3.37 -1.71 -16.23
C GLN A 132 -4.37 -2.55 -17.02
N THR A 133 -5.64 -2.19 -16.97
CA THR A 133 -6.70 -2.87 -17.74
C THR A 133 -6.53 -2.60 -19.24
N LEU A 134 -6.19 -1.35 -19.63
CA LEU A 134 -6.07 -0.95 -21.04
C LEU A 134 -4.73 -1.33 -21.69
N PHE A 135 -3.61 -1.13 -20.99
CA PHE A 135 -2.26 -1.27 -21.56
C PHE A 135 -1.46 -2.45 -20.98
N GLY A 136 -2.08 -3.22 -20.09
CA GLY A 136 -1.45 -4.31 -19.36
C GLY A 136 -0.59 -3.83 -18.18
N ALA A 137 -0.44 -4.71 -17.19
CA ALA A 137 0.48 -4.47 -16.08
C ALA A 137 1.93 -4.71 -16.52
N LYS A 138 2.79 -3.71 -16.31
CA LYS A 138 4.22 -3.77 -16.60
C LYS A 138 5.03 -3.62 -15.31
N GLU A 139 6.15 -4.32 -15.24
CA GLU A 139 7.10 -4.16 -14.15
C GLU A 139 7.68 -2.74 -14.16
N LEU A 140 7.88 -2.17 -12.96
CA LEU A 140 8.60 -0.91 -12.83
C LEU A 140 10.10 -1.15 -13.04
N ASN A 141 10.76 -0.39 -13.91
CA ASN A 141 12.21 -0.45 -14.04
C ASN A 141 12.87 0.03 -12.73
N ARG A 142 13.74 -0.81 -12.16
CA ARG A 142 14.41 -0.57 -10.86
C ARG A 142 15.92 -0.31 -10.98
N ALA A 143 16.48 -0.19 -12.19
CA ALA A 143 17.92 -0.04 -12.41
C ALA A 143 18.52 1.19 -11.69
N ASN A 144 17.75 2.27 -11.55
CA ASN A 144 18.17 3.51 -10.88
C ASN A 144 17.45 3.74 -9.54
N TRP A 145 17.02 2.68 -8.85
CA TRP A 145 16.27 2.85 -7.60
C TRP A 145 17.15 3.49 -6.52
N LYS A 146 16.66 4.61 -5.95
CA LYS A 146 17.18 5.21 -4.71
C LYS A 146 16.11 5.19 -3.62
N GLN A 147 16.52 4.84 -2.39
CA GLN A 147 15.68 4.91 -1.22
C GLN A 147 15.57 6.39 -0.81
N SER A 148 14.52 7.05 -1.28
CA SER A 148 14.16 8.43 -0.91
C SER A 148 13.09 8.47 0.18
#